data_AF-A0A0A0YYZ3-F1
#
_entry.id   AF-A0A0A0YYZ3-F1
#
_cell.length_a   1.000
_cell.length_b   1.000
_cell.length_c   1.000
_cell.angle_alpha   90.00
_cell.angle_beta   90.00
_cell.angle_gamma   90.00
#
_symmetry.space_group_name_H-M   'P 1'
#
loop_
_entity.id
_entity.type
_entity.pdbx_description
1 polymer ?
#
loop_
_entity_poly.entity_id
_entity_poly.type
_entity_poly.pdbx_seq_one_letter_code
_entity_poly.pdbx_strand_id
1 'polypeptide(L)'
;GESLLSATMPILESLGVMPAIEAAGFLKKPGGTFRWGDNAEPWSFFFREDPGGRPHAYQVVRAQFDHILLKHAASLGVEVREGHAVRQIRQLDTVDGAGVEVTALDPQGALFTASAAYLIDASGQSALLGTRERLREFNPFFKNLAVFGYFENAKRLEGKIAGNILSTAFADGWFWLIP
;
A
#
# COMPACT_ATOMS: atom_id res chain seq x y z
N GLY A 1 -0.28 4.06 6.21
CA GLY A 1 0.15 4.09 4.80
C GLY A 1 -1.05 4.33 3.91
N GLU A 2 -1.66 5.50 4.05
CA GLU A 2 -3.03 5.81 3.61
C GLU A 2 -3.08 6.83 2.48
N SER A 3 -1.96 7.45 2.11
CA SER A 3 -1.92 8.53 1.12
C SER A 3 -1.48 8.02 -0.25
N LEU A 4 -2.41 7.85 -1.19
CA LEU A 4 -2.11 7.40 -2.54
C LEU A 4 -1.53 8.54 -3.41
N LEU A 5 -1.02 8.17 -4.59
CA LEU A 5 -0.51 9.09 -5.61
C LEU A 5 -1.38 9.03 -6.87
N SER A 6 -1.35 10.10 -7.67
CA SER A 6 -2.07 10.17 -8.96
C SER A 6 -1.64 9.05 -9.92
N ALA A 7 -0.37 8.63 -9.85
CA ALA A 7 0.18 7.52 -10.64
C ALA A 7 -0.48 6.16 -10.33
N THR A 8 -1.10 5.99 -9.17
CA THR A 8 -1.85 4.76 -8.85
C THR A 8 -3.19 4.72 -9.56
N MET A 9 -3.76 5.87 -9.95
CA MET A 9 -5.12 5.92 -10.50
C MET A 9 -5.25 5.18 -11.83
N PRO A 10 -4.35 5.32 -12.82
CA PRO A 10 -4.41 4.51 -14.05
C PRO A 10 -4.33 3.00 -13.81
N ILE A 11 -3.66 2.56 -12.75
CA ILE A 11 -3.59 1.14 -12.37
C ILE A 11 -4.95 0.67 -11.85
N LEU A 12 -5.60 1.45 -10.99
CA LEU A 12 -6.93 1.11 -10.48
C LEU A 12 -7.99 1.14 -11.59
N GLU A 13 -7.86 2.06 -12.55
CA GLU A 13 -8.69 2.13 -13.75
C GLU A 13 -8.50 0.88 -14.62
N SER A 14 -7.27 0.47 -14.89
CA SER A 14 -7.00 -0.73 -15.71
C SER A 14 -7.42 -2.03 -15.04
N LEU A 15 -7.38 -2.09 -13.71
CA LEU A 15 -7.95 -3.19 -12.93
C LEU A 15 -9.49 -3.19 -12.94
N GLY A 16 -10.14 -2.10 -13.35
CA GLY A 16 -11.60 -1.97 -13.36
C GLY A 16 -12.22 -1.83 -11.96
N VAL A 17 -11.43 -1.53 -10.93
CA VAL A 17 -11.90 -1.44 -9.53
C VAL A 17 -12.36 -0.03 -9.13
N MET A 18 -12.12 0.97 -9.99
CA MET A 18 -12.47 2.37 -9.72
C MET A 18 -13.91 2.61 -9.25
N PRO A 19 -14.95 1.97 -9.83
CA PRO A 19 -16.32 2.15 -9.33
C PRO A 19 -16.48 1.79 -7.85
N ALA A 20 -15.81 0.72 -7.39
CA ALA A 20 -15.85 0.32 -5.98
C ALA A 20 -15.06 1.27 -5.07
N ILE A 21 -13.94 1.80 -5.57
CA ILE A 21 -13.14 2.83 -4.86
C ILE A 21 -13.92 4.14 -4.71
N GLU A 22 -14.64 4.57 -5.75
CA GLU A 22 -15.48 5.76 -5.71
C GLU A 22 -16.67 5.57 -4.77
N ALA A 23 -17.32 4.40 -4.82
CA ALA A 23 -18.43 4.05 -3.92
C ALA A 23 -18.00 3.98 -2.44
N ALA A 24 -16.72 3.68 -2.17
CA ALA A 24 -16.18 3.66 -0.82
C ALA A 24 -16.08 5.04 -0.15
N GLY A 25 -16.18 6.13 -0.93
CA GLY A 25 -16.25 7.50 -0.39
C GLY A 25 -14.93 8.03 0.18
N PHE A 26 -13.78 7.50 -0.25
CA PHE A 26 -12.47 8.01 0.18
C PHE A 26 -12.26 9.47 -0.18
N LEU A 27 -11.51 10.20 0.66
CA LEU A 27 -11.25 11.62 0.44
C LEU A 27 -10.35 11.82 -0.77
N LYS A 28 -10.77 12.69 -1.70
CA LYS A 28 -9.95 13.08 -2.84
C LYS A 28 -8.77 13.93 -2.39
N LYS A 29 -7.58 13.53 -2.80
CA LYS A 29 -6.30 14.19 -2.53
C LYS A 29 -5.83 14.92 -3.80
N PRO A 30 -5.90 16.27 -3.87
CA PRO A 30 -5.48 17.00 -5.06
C PRO A 30 -3.95 17.18 -5.17
N GLY A 31 -3.20 16.93 -4.08
CA GLY A 31 -1.75 17.04 -4.04
C GLY A 31 -1.18 16.83 -2.64
N GLY A 32 -0.15 17.59 -2.29
CA GLY A 32 0.48 17.56 -0.97
C GLY A 32 0.95 18.95 -0.53
N THR A 33 0.95 19.17 0.77
CA THR A 33 1.39 20.42 1.41
C THR A 33 2.56 20.12 2.34
N PHE A 34 3.62 20.91 2.25
CA PHE A 34 4.86 20.69 2.96
C PHE A 34 5.27 21.95 3.72
N ARG A 35 5.63 21.80 4.98
CA ARG A 35 6.46 22.77 5.71
C ARG A 35 7.81 22.12 5.94
N TRP A 36 8.77 22.45 5.08
CA TRP A 36 10.01 21.69 4.98
C TRP A 36 11.21 22.59 4.70
N GLY A 37 12.33 22.30 5.37
CA GLY A 37 13.54 23.13 5.33
C GLY A 37 13.42 24.38 6.20
N ASP A 38 14.26 25.38 5.91
CA ASP A 38 14.36 26.61 6.70
C ASP A 38 13.19 27.58 6.48
N ASN A 39 12.39 27.35 5.44
CA ASN A 39 11.21 28.18 5.18
C ASN A 39 10.08 27.80 6.13
N ALA A 40 9.65 28.75 6.95
CA ALA A 40 8.54 28.57 7.86
C ALA A 40 7.18 28.48 7.15
N GLU A 41 7.05 29.07 5.95
CA GLU A 41 5.82 29.09 5.17
C GLU A 41 5.58 27.76 4.44
N PRO A 42 4.42 27.12 4.62
CA PRO A 42 4.07 25.91 3.89
C PRO A 42 3.89 26.18 2.38
N TRP A 43 4.32 25.24 1.55
CA TRP A 43 4.09 25.24 0.11
C TRP A 43 3.31 23.99 -0.31
N SER A 44 2.67 24.02 -1.47
CA SER A 44 1.91 22.89 -2.00
C SER A 44 2.30 22.57 -3.42
N PHE A 45 2.24 21.29 -3.77
CA PHE A 45 2.21 20.84 -5.17
C PHE A 45 0.81 20.30 -5.49
N PHE A 46 0.44 20.31 -6.77
CA PHE A 46 -0.84 19.75 -7.22
C PHE A 46 -0.63 18.69 -8.30
N PHE A 47 -1.35 17.56 -8.20
CA PHE A 47 -1.25 16.50 -9.19
C PHE A 47 -1.73 16.94 -10.58
N ARG A 48 -2.61 17.93 -10.66
CA ARG A 48 -3.06 18.52 -11.95
C ARG A 48 -1.95 19.19 -12.76
N GLU A 49 -0.79 19.46 -12.13
CA GLU A 49 0.38 20.07 -12.77
C GLU A 49 1.29 19.01 -13.42
N ASP A 50 1.07 17.72 -13.11
CA ASP A 50 1.82 16.60 -13.66
C ASP A 50 1.28 16.18 -15.05
N PRO A 51 2.05 16.34 -16.14
CA PRO A 51 1.62 15.96 -17.48
C PRO A 51 1.47 14.43 -17.60
N GLY A 52 0.22 13.97 -17.67
CA GLY A 52 -0.11 12.53 -17.78
C GLY A 52 -0.64 11.91 -16.49
N GLY A 53 -0.56 12.63 -15.37
CA GLY A 53 -1.18 12.24 -14.10
C GLY A 53 -2.69 12.49 -14.07
N ARG A 54 -3.40 11.81 -13.16
CA ARG A 54 -4.77 12.19 -12.79
C ARG A 54 -4.74 13.39 -11.84
N PRO A 55 -5.74 14.30 -11.88
CA PRO A 55 -5.72 15.54 -11.11
C PRO A 55 -5.88 15.33 -9.59
N HIS A 56 -6.13 14.09 -9.16
CA HIS A 56 -6.24 13.71 -7.77
C HIS A 56 -5.85 12.25 -7.56
N ALA A 57 -5.66 11.89 -6.29
CA ALA A 57 -5.62 10.53 -5.77
C ALA A 57 -6.61 10.41 -4.59
N TYR A 58 -6.45 9.41 -3.74
CA TYR A 58 -7.28 9.21 -2.55
C TYR A 58 -6.46 9.11 -1.26
N GLN A 59 -7.02 9.62 -0.16
CA GLN A 59 -6.66 9.23 1.20
C GLN A 59 -7.55 8.06 1.59
N VAL A 60 -6.96 6.90 1.87
CA VAL A 60 -7.70 5.65 2.01
C VAL A 60 -7.56 5.05 3.40
N VAL A 61 -8.64 4.48 3.93
CA VAL A 61 -8.52 3.56 5.07
C VAL A 61 -8.01 2.22 4.54
N ARG A 62 -6.78 1.85 4.89
CA ARG A 62 -6.10 0.71 4.28
C ARG A 62 -6.84 -0.61 4.42
N ALA A 63 -7.45 -0.87 5.57
CA ALA A 63 -8.26 -2.08 5.77
C ALA A 63 -9.41 -2.18 4.75
N GLN A 64 -10.09 -1.06 4.47
CA GLN A 64 -11.18 -1.02 3.49
C GLN A 64 -10.65 -1.08 2.06
N PHE A 65 -9.61 -0.30 1.74
CA PHE A 65 -9.00 -0.26 0.41
C PHE A 65 -8.46 -1.63 -0.01
N ASP A 66 -7.66 -2.27 0.84
CA ASP A 66 -7.06 -3.57 0.56
C ASP A 66 -8.16 -4.65 0.40
N HIS A 67 -9.22 -4.58 1.21
CA HIS A 67 -10.34 -5.52 1.11
C HIS A 67 -11.14 -5.34 -0.19
N ILE A 68 -11.36 -4.10 -0.64
CA ILE A 68 -11.99 -3.82 -1.94
C ILE A 68 -11.17 -4.45 -3.07
N LEU A 69 -9.84 -4.25 -3.07
CA LEU A 69 -8.97 -4.84 -4.09
C LEU A 69 -9.01 -6.38 -4.06
N LEU A 70 -8.99 -6.97 -2.87
CA LEU A 70 -9.01 -8.42 -2.69
C LEU A 70 -10.35 -9.03 -3.15
N LYS A 71 -11.49 -8.41 -2.77
CA LYS A 71 -12.82 -8.87 -3.20
C LYS A 71 -13.04 -8.66 -4.70
N HIS A 72 -12.49 -7.59 -5.26
CA HIS A 72 -12.52 -7.36 -6.71
C HIS A 72 -11.79 -8.48 -7.45
N ALA A 73 -10.58 -8.85 -7.01
CA ALA A 73 -9.85 -9.98 -7.58
C ALA A 73 -10.66 -11.29 -7.48
N ALA A 74 -11.27 -11.57 -6.33
CA ALA A 74 -12.12 -12.75 -6.15
C ALA A 74 -13.33 -12.75 -7.11
N SER A 75 -13.96 -11.59 -7.33
CA SER A 75 -15.09 -11.45 -8.26
C SER A 75 -14.72 -11.73 -9.71
N LEU A 76 -13.43 -11.60 -10.07
CA LEU A 76 -12.89 -11.91 -11.38
C LEU A 76 -12.40 -13.38 -11.51
N GLY A 77 -12.67 -14.21 -10.49
CA GLY A 77 -12.35 -15.64 -10.51
C GLY A 77 -11.01 -16.02 -9.85
N VAL A 78 -10.31 -15.07 -9.20
CA VAL A 78 -9.12 -15.40 -8.41
C VAL A 78 -9.53 -16.18 -7.16
N GLU A 79 -8.89 -17.33 -6.91
CA GLU A 79 -9.06 -18.05 -5.66
C GLU A 79 -8.36 -17.29 -4.53
N VAL A 80 -9.15 -16.70 -3.63
CA VAL A 80 -8.67 -15.96 -2.47
C VAL A 80 -8.88 -16.77 -1.20
N ARG A 81 -7.82 -16.93 -0.42
CA ARG A 81 -7.83 -17.61 0.88
C ARG A 81 -7.36 -16.68 1.99
N GLU A 82 -8.32 -16.04 2.66
CA GLU A 82 -8.05 -15.22 3.85
C GLU A 82 -7.70 -16.11 5.06
N GLY A 83 -6.92 -15.58 6.01
CA GLY A 83 -6.51 -16.32 7.22
C GLY A 83 -5.56 -17.51 6.97
N HIS A 84 -4.98 -17.63 5.77
CA HIS A 84 -4.00 -18.66 5.44
C HIS A 84 -2.58 -18.09 5.53
N ALA A 85 -1.84 -18.42 6.59
CA ALA A 85 -0.50 -17.91 6.81
C ALA A 85 0.55 -18.85 6.22
N VAL A 86 1.21 -18.45 5.12
CA VAL A 86 2.32 -19.20 4.51
C VAL A 86 3.47 -19.32 5.50
N ARG A 87 3.96 -20.55 5.70
CA ARG A 87 5.05 -20.90 6.65
C ARG A 87 6.28 -21.45 5.94
N GLN A 88 6.08 -22.17 4.84
CA GLN A 88 7.16 -22.82 4.12
C GLN A 88 6.94 -22.68 2.61
N ILE A 89 8.05 -22.52 1.89
CA ILE A 89 8.11 -22.48 0.43
C ILE A 89 9.20 -23.47 0.01
N ARG A 90 8.92 -24.34 -0.95
CA ARG A 90 9.84 -25.35 -1.47
C ARG A 90 9.86 -25.30 -3.00
N GLN A 91 11.06 -25.27 -3.58
CA GLN A 91 11.20 -25.52 -5.02
C GLN A 91 11.00 -27.01 -5.28
N LEU A 92 10.22 -27.30 -6.33
CA LEU A 92 9.98 -28.64 -6.81
C LEU A 92 10.74 -28.82 -8.13
N ASP A 93 11.49 -29.92 -8.23
CA ASP A 93 11.93 -30.43 -9.51
C ASP A 93 10.78 -31.27 -10.08
N THR A 94 10.08 -30.75 -11.08
CA THR A 94 8.94 -31.44 -11.71
C THR A 94 9.33 -31.94 -13.10
N VAL A 95 8.60 -32.94 -13.61
CA VAL A 95 8.86 -33.56 -14.91
C VAL A 95 8.78 -32.56 -16.07
N ASP A 96 7.97 -31.49 -15.91
CA ASP A 96 7.72 -30.45 -16.90
C ASP A 96 8.52 -29.15 -16.66
N GLY A 97 9.41 -29.12 -15.66
CA GLY A 97 10.23 -27.95 -15.30
C GLY A 97 10.30 -27.66 -13.79
N ALA A 98 10.68 -26.43 -13.42
CA ALA A 98 10.71 -26.00 -12.02
C ALA A 98 9.31 -25.58 -11.54
N GLY A 99 8.89 -26.11 -10.39
CA GLY A 99 7.65 -25.73 -9.71
C GLY A 99 7.92 -25.19 -8.30
N VAL A 100 6.88 -24.71 -7.63
CA VAL A 100 6.95 -24.25 -6.24
C VAL A 100 5.77 -24.78 -5.47
N GLU A 101 6.05 -25.28 -4.26
CA GLU A 101 5.06 -25.68 -3.29
C GLU A 101 5.08 -24.70 -2.12
N VAL A 102 3.90 -24.31 -1.67
CA VAL A 102 3.71 -23.52 -0.45
C VAL A 102 2.98 -24.37 0.58
N THR A 103 3.40 -24.25 1.84
CA THR A 103 2.67 -24.77 2.99
C THR A 103 2.22 -23.60 3.84
N ALA A 104 0.93 -23.55 4.15
CA ALA A 104 0.30 -22.55 5.00
C ALA A 104 -0.44 -23.20 6.17
N LEU A 105 -0.71 -22.41 7.21
CA LEU A 105 -1.70 -22.76 8.24
C LEU A 105 -3.02 -22.10 7.90
N ASP A 106 -4.10 -22.87 7.91
CA ASP A 106 -5.46 -22.35 7.78
C ASP A 106 -5.95 -21.68 9.09
N PRO A 107 -7.16 -21.09 9.12
CA PRO A 107 -7.69 -20.45 10.32
C PRO A 107 -7.90 -21.38 11.53
N GLN A 108 -7.96 -22.70 11.30
CA GLN A 108 -8.08 -23.73 12.34
C GLN A 108 -6.71 -24.26 12.80
N GLY A 109 -5.62 -23.80 12.17
CA GLY A 109 -4.26 -24.27 12.44
C GLY A 109 -3.89 -25.56 11.74
N ALA A 110 -4.70 -26.05 10.79
CA ALA A 110 -4.36 -27.21 9.99
C ALA A 110 -3.44 -26.82 8.82
N LEU A 111 -2.64 -27.79 8.36
CA LEU A 111 -1.74 -27.58 7.23
C LEU A 111 -2.52 -27.58 5.91
N PHE A 112 -2.28 -26.54 5.12
CA PHE A 112 -2.72 -26.41 3.74
C PHE A 112 -1.51 -26.41 2.82
N THR A 113 -1.56 -27.17 1.73
CA THR A 113 -0.52 -27.20 0.70
C THR A 113 -1.08 -26.81 -0.66
N ALA A 114 -0.29 -26.07 -1.43
CA ALA A 114 -0.60 -25.74 -2.81
C ALA A 114 0.68 -25.70 -3.64
N SER A 115 0.58 -26.10 -4.91
CA SER A 115 1.69 -26.09 -5.86
C SER A 115 1.35 -25.23 -7.07
N ALA A 116 2.33 -24.52 -7.60
CA ALA A 116 2.19 -23.65 -8.76
C ALA A 116 3.48 -23.66 -9.61
N ALA A 117 3.39 -23.16 -10.84
CA ALA A 117 4.57 -22.94 -11.69
C ALA A 117 5.38 -21.70 -11.25
N TYR A 118 4.69 -20.69 -10.73
CA TYR A 118 5.29 -19.42 -10.31
C TYR A 118 4.79 -19.02 -8.92
N LEU A 119 5.64 -18.33 -8.17
CA LEU A 119 5.31 -17.72 -6.89
C LEU A 119 5.68 -16.24 -6.93
N ILE A 120 4.75 -15.39 -6.50
CA ILE A 120 4.98 -13.97 -6.25
C ILE A 120 4.95 -13.77 -4.74
N ASP A 121 6.06 -13.31 -4.17
CA ASP A 121 6.10 -12.92 -2.76
C ASP A 121 5.61 -11.47 -2.60
N ALA A 122 4.34 -11.33 -2.18
CA ALA A 122 3.71 -10.07 -1.84
C ALA A 122 3.52 -9.89 -0.32
N SER A 123 4.36 -10.53 0.51
CA SER A 123 4.26 -10.52 1.99
C SER A 123 4.66 -9.20 2.66
N GLY A 124 4.90 -8.14 1.89
CA GLY A 124 5.23 -6.82 2.39
C GLY A 124 6.55 -6.82 3.18
N GLN A 125 6.57 -6.16 4.35
CA GLN A 125 7.79 -6.00 5.15
C GLN A 125 8.39 -7.32 5.67
N SER A 126 7.59 -8.39 5.77
CA SER A 126 8.08 -9.70 6.15
C SER A 126 9.04 -10.27 5.12
N ALA A 127 8.88 -9.92 3.84
CA ALA A 127 9.75 -10.31 2.72
C ALA A 127 10.18 -11.79 2.84
N LEU A 128 9.22 -12.71 2.85
CA LEU A 128 9.43 -14.13 3.18
C LEU A 128 10.58 -14.75 2.35
N LEU A 129 10.55 -14.59 1.03
CA LEU A 129 11.61 -15.08 0.14
C LEU A 129 12.89 -14.26 0.31
N GLY A 130 12.79 -12.93 0.34
CA GLY A 130 13.97 -12.06 0.48
C GLY A 130 14.76 -12.32 1.77
N THR A 131 14.06 -12.65 2.85
CA THR A 131 14.67 -13.02 4.14
C THR A 131 15.29 -14.42 4.06
N ARG A 132 14.58 -15.40 3.49
CA ARG A 132 15.07 -16.79 3.35
C ARG A 132 16.35 -16.84 2.50
N GLU A 133 16.35 -16.14 1.38
CA GLU A 133 17.46 -16.10 0.42
C GLU A 133 18.55 -15.09 0.81
N ARG A 134 18.39 -14.37 1.94
CA ARG A 134 19.33 -13.34 2.41
C ARG A 134 19.58 -12.22 1.40
N LEU A 135 18.54 -11.84 0.65
CA LEU A 135 18.57 -10.79 -0.37
C LEU A 135 18.25 -9.40 0.18
N ARG A 136 17.83 -9.30 1.45
CA ARG A 136 17.43 -8.02 2.04
C ARG A 136 18.65 -7.20 2.45
N GLU A 137 18.78 -6.03 1.84
CA GLU A 137 19.78 -5.02 2.18
C GLU A 137 19.12 -3.78 2.78
N PHE A 138 19.60 -3.34 3.94
CA PHE A 138 19.09 -2.14 4.59
C PHE A 138 19.85 -0.90 4.12
N ASN A 139 19.12 0.17 3.84
CA ASN A 139 19.73 1.45 3.55
C ASN A 139 20.43 2.00 4.83
N PRO A 140 21.72 2.38 4.77
CA PRO A 140 22.46 2.82 5.94
C PRO A 140 22.00 4.20 6.46
N PHE A 141 21.38 5.02 5.61
CA PHE A 141 20.92 6.38 5.91
C PHE A 141 19.48 6.40 6.44
N PHE A 142 18.54 5.76 5.73
CA PHE A 142 17.11 5.78 6.09
C PHE A 142 16.76 4.77 7.19
N LYS A 143 17.30 4.97 8.39
CA LYS A 143 17.01 4.17 9.60
C LYS A 143 15.93 4.82 10.45
N ASN A 144 14.83 5.19 9.80
CA ASN A 144 13.74 5.92 10.44
C ASN A 144 12.85 4.97 11.26
N LEU A 145 12.40 5.45 12.41
CA LEU A 145 11.31 4.86 13.18
C LEU A 145 10.08 5.76 13.05
N ALA A 146 8.91 5.16 12.82
CA ALA A 146 7.66 5.89 12.79
C ALA A 146 6.82 5.57 14.03
N VAL A 147 6.30 6.62 14.68
CA VAL A 147 5.28 6.53 15.74
C VAL A 147 4.06 7.28 15.23
N PHE A 148 2.89 6.63 15.25
CA PHE A 148 1.67 7.18 14.66
C PHE A 148 0.44 6.81 15.46
N GLY A 149 -0.65 7.55 15.24
CA GLY A 149 -1.95 7.33 15.84
C GLY A 149 -3.05 8.05 15.05
N TYR A 150 -4.29 7.86 15.48
CA TYR A 150 -5.47 8.48 14.88
C TYR A 150 -6.03 9.55 15.83
N PHE A 151 -6.47 10.67 15.25
CA PHE A 151 -7.03 11.79 16.00
C PHE A 151 -8.39 12.16 15.41
N GLU A 152 -9.36 12.37 16.29
CA GLU A 152 -10.67 12.90 15.93
C GLU A 152 -10.71 14.42 16.11
N ASN A 153 -11.50 15.11 15.28
CA ASN A 153 -11.71 16.56 15.35
C ASN A 153 -10.42 17.40 15.24
N ALA A 154 -9.35 16.84 14.66
CA ALA A 154 -8.13 17.59 14.37
C ALA A 154 -8.38 18.68 13.33
N LYS A 155 -7.70 19.81 13.46
CA LYS A 155 -7.73 20.89 12.46
C LYS A 155 -7.17 20.37 11.13
N ARG A 156 -7.87 20.66 10.04
CA ARG A 156 -7.49 20.26 8.68
C ARG A 156 -7.02 21.48 7.87
N LEU A 157 -6.34 21.20 6.76
CA LEU A 157 -6.17 22.19 5.71
C LEU A 157 -7.54 22.60 5.14
N GLU A 158 -7.65 23.82 4.62
CA GLU A 158 -8.91 24.39 4.18
C GLU A 158 -8.95 24.62 2.66
N GLY A 159 -10.16 24.82 2.13
CA GLY A 159 -10.38 25.16 0.72
C GLY A 159 -9.85 24.10 -0.24
N LYS A 160 -9.13 24.52 -1.28
CA LYS A 160 -8.69 23.66 -2.39
C LYS A 160 -7.67 22.59 -2.00
N ILE A 161 -7.06 22.69 -0.81
CA ILE A 161 -6.05 21.76 -0.30
C ILE A 161 -6.56 20.91 0.87
N ALA A 162 -7.86 20.92 1.16
CA ALA A 162 -8.41 20.22 2.32
C ALA A 162 -8.17 18.70 2.33
N GLY A 163 -8.02 18.08 1.16
CA GLY A 163 -7.69 16.66 1.01
C GLY A 163 -6.19 16.35 0.93
N ASN A 164 -5.31 17.36 0.96
CA ASN A 164 -3.87 17.13 0.90
C ASN A 164 -3.37 16.40 2.15
N ILE A 165 -2.31 15.61 1.96
CA ILE A 165 -1.41 15.27 3.06
C ILE A 165 -0.66 16.53 3.47
N LEU A 166 -0.51 16.76 4.77
CA LEU A 166 0.44 17.74 5.31
C LEU A 166 1.67 17.00 5.85
N SER A 167 2.85 17.35 5.35
CA SER A 167 4.13 16.85 5.87
C SER A 167 4.94 18.00 6.43
N THR A 168 5.36 17.92 7.69
CA THR A 168 6.09 19.02 8.35
C THR A 168 7.36 18.50 9.02
N ALA A 169 8.49 19.11 8.67
CA ALA A 169 9.77 18.83 9.30
C ALA A 169 9.95 19.61 10.62
N PHE A 170 10.72 19.02 11.52
CA PHE A 170 11.21 19.62 12.77
C PHE A 170 12.60 19.05 13.09
N ALA A 171 13.22 19.48 14.20
CA ALA A 171 14.62 19.17 14.52
C ALA A 171 14.96 17.66 14.45
N ASP A 172 14.07 16.79 14.96
CA ASP A 172 14.33 15.36 15.08
C ASP A 172 13.60 14.51 14.03
N GLY A 173 13.02 15.13 12.99
CA GLY A 173 12.35 14.38 11.92
C GLY A 173 11.21 15.15 11.28
N TRP A 174 10.10 14.47 11.05
CA TRP A 174 8.92 15.04 10.42
C TRP A 174 7.66 14.27 10.84
N PHE A 175 6.50 14.93 10.73
CA PHE A 175 5.21 14.27 10.90
C PHE A 175 4.39 14.36 9.61
N TRP A 176 3.47 13.41 9.45
CA TRP A 176 2.41 13.48 8.46
C TRP A 176 1.06 13.69 9.12
N LEU A 177 0.17 14.41 8.45
CA LEU A 177 -1.25 14.48 8.75
C LEU A 177 -2.01 14.13 7.47
N ILE A 178 -2.75 13.03 7.53
CA ILE A 178 -3.59 12.53 6.45
C ILE A 178 -5.04 12.66 6.93
N PRO A 179 -5.89 13.42 6.22
CA PRO A 179 -7.28 13.66 6.62
C PRO A 179 -8.20 12.46 6.40
#